data_AF-A0A536VYL6-F1
#
_entry.id   AF-A0A536VYL6-F1
#
_cell.length_a   1.000
_cell.length_b   1.000
_cell.length_c   1.000
_cell.angle_alpha   90.00
_cell.angle_beta   90.00
_cell.angle_gamma   90.00
#
_symmetry.space_group_name_H-M   'P 1'
#
loop_
_entity.id
_entity.type
_entity.pdbx_description
1 polymer ?
#
loop_
_entity_poly.entity_id
_entity_poly.type
_entity_poly.pdbx_seq_one_letter_code
_entity_poly.pdbx_strand_id
1 'polypeptide(L)' 'MSYVLSGIAIVICAGVGATSAWIIVSSIGWDGVGGAIATTIIGMVLATLLFAGGIVLGKALGLLK' A
#
# COMPACT_ATOMS: atom_id res chain seq x y z
N MET A 1 3.40 -1.98 21.80
CA MET A 1 2.43 -2.15 20.70
C MET A 1 2.69 -3.48 20.04
N SER A 2 1.71 -4.38 19.96
CA SER A 2 1.91 -5.69 19.36
C SER A 2 2.36 -5.55 17.92
N TYR A 3 3.61 -5.93 17.63
CA TYR A 3 4.20 -6.02 16.30
C TYR A 3 3.27 -6.72 15.30
N VAL A 4 2.45 -7.65 15.80
CA VAL A 4 1.40 -8.36 15.06
C VAL A 4 0.37 -7.42 14.44
N LEU A 5 -0.14 -6.42 15.17
CA LEU A 5 -1.13 -5.46 14.64
C LEU A 5 -0.52 -4.57 13.55
N SER A 6 0.74 -4.18 13.73
CA SER A 6 1.47 -3.40 12.72
C SER A 6 1.73 -4.24 11.48
N GLY A 7 2.12 -5.51 11.65
CA GLY A 7 2.27 -6.46 10.55
C GLY A 7 0.99 -6.67 9.74
N ILE A 8 -0.16 -6.82 10.42
CA ILE A 8 -1.47 -6.94 9.75
C ILE A 8 -1.80 -5.67 8.96
N ALA A 9 -1.55 -4.48 9.53
CA ALA A 9 -1.77 -3.22 8.84
C ALA A 9 -0.88 -3.05 7.59
N ILE A 10 0.37 -3.51 7.64
CA ILE A 10 1.29 -3.53 6.50
C ILE A 10 0.74 -4.45 5.40
N VAL A 11 0.30 -5.67 5.76
CA VAL A 11 -0.23 -6.64 4.78
C VAL A 11 -1.49 -6.11 4.11
N ILE A 12 -2.38 -5.45 4.85
CA ILE A 12 -3.59 -4.84 4.29
C ILE A 12 -3.22 -3.67 3.37
N CYS A 13 -2.33 -2.77 3.79
CA CYS A 13 -1.89 -1.65 2.94
C CYS A 13 -1.18 -2.13 1.67
N ALA A 14 -0.35 -3.18 1.78
CA ALA A 14 0.34 -3.78 0.64
C ALA A 14 -0.66 -4.44 -0.32
N GLY A 15 -1.63 -5.18 0.19
CA GLY A 15 -2.67 -5.82 -0.64
C GLY A 15 -3.53 -4.81 -1.39
N VAL A 16 -3.95 -3.73 -0.73
CA VAL A 16 -4.74 -2.65 -1.34
C VAL A 16 -3.91 -1.83 -2.33
N GLY A 17 -2.65 -1.52 -2.00
CA GLY A 17 -1.74 -0.82 -2.90
C GLY A 17 -1.43 -1.63 -4.17
N ALA A 18 -1.21 -2.94 -4.02
CA ALA A 18 -0.95 -3.83 -5.16
C ALA A 18 -2.18 -4.00 -6.06
N THR A 19 -3.36 -4.25 -5.50
CA THR A 19 -4.61 -4.41 -6.28
C THR A 19 -5.00 -3.13 -7.01
N SER A 20 -4.90 -1.96 -6.36
CA SER A 20 -5.16 -0.67 -7.02
C SER A 20 -4.18 -0.36 -8.15
N ALA A 21 -2.88 -0.61 -7.93
CA ALA A 21 -1.89 -0.44 -8.99
C ALA A 21 -2.14 -1.38 -10.18
N TRP A 22 -2.54 -2.62 -9.91
CA TRP A 22 -2.86 -3.60 -10.94
C TRP A 22 -4.06 -3.19 -11.79
N ILE A 23 -5.13 -2.67 -11.17
CA ILE A 23 -6.30 -2.13 -11.89
C ILE A 23 -5.89 -0.97 -12.80
N ILE A 24 -5.03 -0.07 -12.33
CA ILE A 24 -4.56 1.08 -13.11
C ILE A 24 -3.78 0.62 -14.35
N VAL A 25 -2.82 -0.29 -14.18
CA VAL A 25 -2.00 -0.75 -15.32
C VAL A 25 -2.81 -1.61 -16.30
N SER A 26 -3.70 -2.47 -15.81
CA SER A 26 -4.62 -3.22 -16.69
C SER A 26 -5.54 -2.29 -17.47
N SER A 27 -6.01 -1.17 -16.89
CA SER A 27 -6.84 -0.20 -17.63
C SER A 27 -6.11 0.56 -18.73
N ILE A 28 -4.76 0.62 -18.68
CA ILE A 28 -3.91 1.22 -19.72
C ILE A 28 -3.62 0.20 -20.85
N GLY A 29 -4.01 -1.07 -20.68
CA GLY A 29 -3.75 -2.14 -21.65
C GLY A 29 -2.28 -2.55 -21.71
N TRP A 30 -1.51 -2.24 -20.67
CA TRP A 30 -0.09 -2.53 -20.61
C TRP A 30 0.14 -3.95 -20.08
N ASP A 31 -0.26 -4.95 -20.88
CA ASP A 31 -0.08 -6.36 -20.56
C ASP A 31 1.35 -6.81 -20.90
N GLY A 32 2.19 -6.98 -19.87
CA GLY A 32 3.56 -7.44 -20.01
C GLY A 32 4.45 -7.15 -18.79
N VAL A 33 5.75 -7.49 -18.90
CA VAL A 33 6.73 -7.29 -17.81
C VAL A 33 6.86 -5.81 -17.42
N GLY A 34 6.73 -4.88 -18.37
CA GLY A 34 6.74 -3.44 -18.10
C GLY A 34 5.57 -2.98 -17.21
N GLY A 35 4.37 -3.52 -17.44
CA GLY A 35 3.21 -3.30 -16.59
C GLY A 35 3.39 -3.88 -15.18
N ALA A 36 3.96 -5.08 -15.06
CA ALA A 36 4.27 -5.68 -13.76
C ALA A 36 5.30 -4.85 -12.94
N ILE A 37 6.28 -4.26 -13.60
CA ILE A 37 7.26 -3.37 -12.95
C ILE A 37 6.58 -2.04 -12.54
N ALA A 38 5.76 -1.46 -13.42
CA ALA A 38 5.03 -0.23 -13.09
C ALA A 38 4.03 -0.45 -11.93
N THR A 39 3.27 -1.54 -11.93
CA THR A 39 2.33 -1.88 -10.84
C THR A 39 3.04 -2.07 -9.52
N THR A 40 4.19 -2.73 -9.49
CA THR A 40 4.95 -2.96 -8.25
C THR A 40 5.53 -1.66 -7.70
N ILE A 41 6.07 -0.78 -8.54
CA ILE A 41 6.58 0.53 -8.10
C ILE A 41 5.44 1.40 -7.57
N ILE A 42 4.34 1.51 -8.31
CA ILE A 42 3.16 2.30 -7.92
C ILE A 42 2.54 1.73 -6.64
N GLY A 43 2.41 0.40 -6.56
CA GLY A 43 1.89 -0.30 -5.39
C GLY A 43 2.77 -0.12 -4.15
N MET A 44 4.10 -0.14 -4.30
CA MET A 44 5.03 0.18 -3.20
C MET A 44 4.80 1.60 -2.70
N VAL A 45 4.76 2.60 -3.59
CA VAL A 45 4.58 4.00 -3.19
C VAL A 45 3.23 4.21 -2.49
N LEU A 46 2.14 3.66 -3.03
CA LEU A 46 0.81 3.72 -2.44
C LEU A 46 0.75 3.04 -1.08
N ALA A 47 1.27 1.82 -0.95
CA ALA A 47 1.30 1.09 0.32
C ALA A 47 2.10 1.85 1.39
N THR A 48 3.22 2.47 1.00
CA THR A 48 4.05 3.25 1.92
C THR A 48 3.33 4.52 2.38
N LEU A 49 2.64 5.22 1.48
CA LEU A 49 1.84 6.40 1.82
C LEU A 49 0.65 6.07 2.71
N LEU A 50 -0.07 4.96 2.43
CA LEU A 50 -1.17 4.48 3.26
C LEU A 50 -0.71 4.11 4.65
N PHE A 51 0.45 3.46 4.76
CA PHE A 51 1.01 3.07 6.05
C PHE A 51 1.54 4.28 6.83
N ALA A 52 2.29 5.18 6.19
CA ALA A 52 2.78 6.41 6.80
C ALA A 52 1.61 7.31 7.24
N GLY A 53 0.59 7.46 6.39
CA GLY A 53 -0.64 8.19 6.70
C GLY A 53 -1.40 7.56 7.87
N GLY A 54 -1.55 6.23 7.88
CA GLY A 54 -2.18 5.50 8.98
C GLY A 54 -1.45 5.65 10.31
N ILE A 55 -0.12 5.64 10.31
CA ILE A 55 0.71 5.87 11.50
C ILE A 55 0.57 7.31 11.99
N VAL A 56 0.64 8.31 11.09
CA VAL A 56 0.49 9.73 11.44
C VAL A 56 -0.92 10.02 11.96
N LEU A 57 -1.95 9.45 11.34
CA LEU A 57 -3.34 9.61 11.77
C LEU A 57 -3.59 8.92 13.11
N GLY A 58 -3.02 7.72 13.32
CA GLY A 58 -3.07 7.02 14.60
C GLY A 58 -2.36 7.76 15.74
N LYS A 59 -1.26 8.47 15.41
CA LYS A 59 -0.59 9.40 16.34
C LYS A 59 -1.43 10.64 16.63
N ALA A 60 -2.03 11.25 15.60
CA ALA A 60 -2.88 12.43 15.76
C ALA A 60 -4.15 12.15 16.57
N LEU A 61 -4.71 10.94 16.45
CA LEU A 61 -5.87 10.47 17.20
C LEU A 61 -5.51 9.96 18.62
N GLY A 62 -4.24 9.96 19.01
CA GLY A 62 -3.78 9.50 20.34
C GLY A 62 -3.90 8.00 20.59
N LEU A 63 -4.27 7.21 19.56
CA LEU A 63 -4.34 5.74 19.61
C LEU A 63 -2.95 5.11 19.55
N LEU A 64 -1.98 5.80 18.96
CA LEU A 64 -0.57 5.42 18.94
C LEU A 64 0.25 6.47 19.69
N LYS A 65 0.80 6.11 20.85
CA LYS A 65 1.69 6.95 21.67
C LYS A 65 3.11 6.96 21.09
#